data_AF-A0AAU4J312-F1
#
_entry.id   AF-A0AAU4J312-F1
#
_cell.length_a   1.000
_cell.length_b   1.000
_cell.length_c   1.000
_cell.angle_alpha   90.00
_cell.angle_beta   90.00
_cell.angle_gamma   90.00
#
_symmetry.space_group_name_H-M   'P 1'
#
loop_
_entity.id
_entity.type
_entity.pdbx_description
1 polymer ?
#
loop_
_entity_poly.entity_id
_entity_poly.type
_entity_poly.pdbx_seq_one_letter_code
_entity_poly.pdbx_strand_id
1 'polypeptide(L)'
;MRRTTAKAPAAAQTAAAGADFPRSSPAAAPSEAAEAVAGSPAAAPAGPSVDMAPRQELRTEFPFELPRGYVDDSGTVHKDGVMRLSTARDELIPLRDVRVQENPAYLSVVLLGRVITRLGTLPMVHDGIVENMFASDLAFLQDFYRQINAEGHTRAAVACPHCSEAFEVELGGSRLGES
;
A
#
# COMPACT_ATOMS: atom_id res chain seq x y z
N MET A 1 36.51 -41.60 21.10
CA MET A 1 37.39 -41.43 19.92
C MET A 1 36.50 -40.99 18.75
N ARG A 2 36.70 -39.92 17.96
CA ARG A 2 37.83 -39.02 17.70
C ARG A 2 37.29 -37.59 17.46
N ARG A 3 38.09 -36.61 17.86
CA ARG A 3 37.97 -35.15 17.62
C ARG A 3 38.54 -34.77 16.24
N THR A 4 38.12 -33.61 15.71
CA THR A 4 38.92 -32.59 14.93
C THR A 4 37.96 -31.50 14.43
N THR A 5 37.86 -30.29 15.02
CA THR A 5 38.66 -29.04 14.92
C THR A 5 38.72 -28.33 13.54
N ALA A 6 38.02 -27.18 13.49
CA ALA A 6 38.36 -25.83 12.98
C ALA A 6 39.17 -25.62 11.67
N LYS A 7 38.76 -24.61 10.87
CA LYS A 7 39.62 -23.47 10.43
C LYS A 7 38.83 -22.40 9.63
N ALA A 8 39.04 -21.13 9.99
CA ALA A 8 38.70 -19.93 9.19
C ALA A 8 39.93 -19.41 8.43
N PRO A 9 39.73 -18.55 7.41
CA PRO A 9 40.56 -17.34 7.24
C PRO A 9 39.67 -16.11 6.98
N ALA A 10 39.90 -14.94 7.59
CA ALA A 10 40.97 -13.94 7.44
C ALA A 10 40.82 -13.02 6.20
N ALA A 11 41.04 -11.73 6.48
CA ALA A 11 40.56 -10.53 5.80
C ALA A 11 41.29 -10.14 4.50
N ALA A 12 40.67 -9.24 3.73
CA ALA A 12 41.37 -8.32 2.83
C ALA A 12 40.67 -6.96 2.81
N GLN A 13 41.30 -5.99 3.46
CA GLN A 13 41.09 -4.55 3.31
C GLN A 13 41.90 -4.07 2.11
N THR A 14 41.32 -3.19 1.28
CA THR A 14 42.03 -2.34 0.31
C THR A 14 41.44 -0.93 0.48
N ALA A 15 42.16 -0.03 1.15
CA ALA A 15 43.18 0.88 0.62
C ALA A 15 42.57 2.08 -0.12
N ALA A 16 42.40 3.17 0.62
CA ALA A 16 42.09 4.51 0.13
C ALA A 16 43.36 5.17 -0.46
N ALA A 17 43.22 5.76 -1.64
CA ALA A 17 44.13 6.70 -2.28
C ALA A 17 43.22 7.68 -3.05
N GLY A 18 43.47 8.98 -3.19
CA GLY A 18 44.53 9.86 -2.75
C GLY A 18 44.00 11.29 -2.91
N ALA A 19 44.65 12.22 -2.23
CA ALA A 19 44.31 13.64 -2.22
C ALA A 19 44.57 14.30 -3.58
N ASP A 20 43.73 15.26 -3.97
CA ASP A 20 44.19 16.42 -4.73
C ASP A 20 43.33 17.66 -4.42
N PHE A 21 43.97 18.66 -3.81
CA PHE A 21 43.44 19.98 -3.53
C PHE A 21 44.25 20.97 -4.36
N PRO A 22 43.62 21.78 -5.22
CA PRO A 22 44.19 23.07 -5.58
C PRO A 22 43.59 24.16 -4.69
N ARG A 23 44.42 24.71 -3.81
CA ARG A 23 44.22 26.05 -3.23
C ARG A 23 44.47 27.10 -4.31
N SER A 24 43.58 28.09 -4.43
CA SER A 24 43.94 29.48 -4.75
C SER A 24 42.76 30.44 -4.52
N SER A 25 43.05 31.54 -3.85
CA SER A 25 42.26 32.75 -3.66
C SER A 25 43.26 33.90 -3.45
N PRO A 26 42.86 35.18 -3.48
CA PRO A 26 41.87 35.88 -4.29
C PRO A 26 42.46 37.18 -4.91
N ALA A 27 41.78 37.88 -5.82
CA ALA A 27 42.01 39.33 -6.02
C ALA A 27 40.88 40.03 -6.80
N ALA A 28 40.25 40.98 -6.10
CA ALA A 28 39.83 42.33 -6.49
C ALA A 28 38.98 42.58 -7.77
N ALA A 29 37.80 43.14 -7.51
CA ALA A 29 36.99 43.94 -8.44
C ALA A 29 37.69 45.25 -8.85
N PRO A 30 37.16 45.92 -9.90
CA PRO A 30 36.42 47.15 -9.60
C PRO A 30 35.07 47.24 -10.30
N SER A 31 34.21 48.09 -9.72
CA SER A 31 32.90 48.49 -10.21
C SER A 31 32.99 49.58 -11.28
N GLU A 32 32.14 49.54 -12.30
CA GLU A 32 31.66 50.74 -12.98
C GLU A 32 30.17 50.62 -13.30
N ALA A 33 29.54 51.79 -13.36
CA ALA A 33 28.14 52.04 -13.10
C ALA A 33 27.24 51.98 -14.35
N ALA A 34 25.97 51.66 -14.08
CA ALA A 34 24.74 52.22 -14.64
C ALA A 34 24.64 52.52 -16.15
N GLU A 35 23.79 51.76 -16.83
CA GLU A 35 22.85 52.32 -17.82
C GLU A 35 21.48 51.65 -17.66
N ALA A 36 20.50 52.47 -17.26
CA ALA A 36 19.11 52.10 -17.18
C ALA A 36 18.48 52.19 -18.58
N VAL A 37 18.08 51.06 -19.13
CA VAL A 37 17.25 51.01 -20.33
C VAL A 37 15.84 50.64 -19.90
N ALA A 38 14.94 51.62 -19.97
CA ALA A 38 13.52 51.46 -19.77
C ALA A 38 12.93 50.58 -20.88
N GLY A 39 12.61 49.33 -20.55
CA GLY A 39 11.83 48.42 -21.38
C GLY A 39 10.40 48.31 -20.85
N SER A 40 9.41 48.72 -21.65
CA SER A 40 7.99 48.49 -21.42
C SER A 40 7.71 47.04 -20.98
N PRO A 41 6.78 46.78 -20.04
CA PRO A 41 6.36 45.42 -19.76
C PRO A 41 5.56 44.91 -20.96
N ALA A 42 6.22 44.12 -21.80
CA ALA A 42 5.55 43.28 -22.78
C ALA A 42 4.68 42.27 -22.02
N ALA A 43 3.37 42.34 -22.25
CA ALA A 43 2.42 41.37 -21.73
C ALA A 43 2.87 39.96 -22.10
N ALA A 44 3.12 39.12 -21.09
CA ALA A 44 3.37 37.71 -21.29
C ALA A 44 2.14 37.09 -21.97
N PRO A 45 2.31 36.26 -23.03
CA PRO A 45 1.19 35.56 -23.61
C PRO A 45 0.64 34.59 -22.56
N ALA A 46 -0.66 34.71 -22.26
CA ALA A 46 -1.37 33.75 -21.44
C ALA A 46 -1.16 32.35 -22.05
N GLY A 47 -0.40 31.51 -21.35
CA GLY A 47 -0.32 30.09 -21.69
C GLY A 47 -1.72 29.49 -21.69
N PRO A 48 -1.98 28.43 -22.47
CA PRO A 48 -3.28 27.79 -22.49
C PRO A 48 -3.66 27.43 -21.05
N SER A 49 -4.76 28.01 -20.58
CA SER A 49 -5.40 27.65 -19.33
C SER A 49 -5.71 26.16 -19.43
N VAL A 50 -4.94 25.35 -18.71
CA VAL A 50 -5.15 23.91 -18.65
C VAL A 50 -6.55 23.74 -18.07
N ASP A 51 -7.49 23.29 -18.91
CA ASP A 51 -8.85 22.96 -18.50
C ASP A 51 -8.74 22.01 -17.31
N MET A 52 -9.08 22.52 -16.13
CA MET A 52 -9.06 21.76 -14.89
C MET A 52 -10.27 20.85 -14.91
N ALA A 53 -10.15 19.74 -15.64
CA ALA A 53 -11.07 18.62 -15.55
C ALA A 53 -11.32 18.30 -14.06
N PRO A 54 -12.56 18.01 -13.66
CA PRO A 54 -12.87 17.73 -12.28
C PRO A 54 -11.94 16.63 -11.77
N ARG A 55 -11.17 16.93 -10.72
CA ARG A 55 -10.34 15.95 -10.02
C ARG A 55 -11.29 14.89 -9.49
N GLN A 56 -11.35 13.75 -10.16
CA GLN A 56 -12.13 12.60 -9.72
C GLN A 56 -11.57 12.22 -8.34
N GLU A 57 -12.39 12.37 -7.29
CA GLU A 57 -11.96 12.08 -5.93
C GLU A 57 -11.60 10.60 -5.83
N LEU A 58 -10.33 10.32 -5.54
CA LEU A 58 -9.85 8.94 -5.40
C LEU A 58 -10.49 8.33 -4.17
N ARG A 59 -11.38 7.35 -4.37
CA ARG A 59 -11.92 6.55 -3.29
C ARG A 59 -10.87 5.54 -2.83
N THR A 60 -10.37 5.71 -1.62
CA THR A 60 -9.32 4.85 -1.06
C THR A 60 -9.84 3.87 0.00
N GLU A 61 -11.11 3.99 0.40
CA GLU A 61 -11.73 3.17 1.45
C GLU A 61 -13.04 2.55 0.99
N PHE A 62 -13.21 1.29 1.36
CA PHE A 62 -14.30 0.44 0.92
C PHE A 62 -14.91 -0.30 2.12
N PRO A 63 -16.20 -0.08 2.43
CA PRO A 63 -16.87 -0.80 3.48
C PRO A 63 -17.17 -2.24 3.04
N PHE A 64 -17.15 -3.16 4.00
CA PHE A 64 -17.54 -4.55 3.81
C PHE A 64 -18.35 -5.04 5.01
N GLU A 65 -19.07 -6.14 4.83
CA GLU A 65 -19.74 -6.86 5.91
C GLU A 65 -19.30 -8.32 5.87
N LEU A 66 -18.79 -8.85 6.98
CA LEU A 66 -18.40 -10.24 7.09
C LEU A 66 -19.64 -11.17 7.04
N PRO A 67 -19.63 -12.24 6.22
CA PRO A 67 -20.71 -13.21 6.17
C PRO A 67 -21.13 -13.77 7.54
N ARG A 68 -20.17 -14.18 8.37
CA ARG A 68 -20.43 -14.70 9.72
C ARG A 68 -20.05 -13.71 10.81
N GLY A 69 -18.92 -13.04 10.65
CA GLY A 69 -18.40 -12.07 11.62
C GLY A 69 -17.30 -12.65 12.50
N TYR A 70 -16.43 -11.76 12.98
CA TYR A 70 -15.40 -12.08 13.96
C TYR A 70 -15.97 -12.02 15.38
N VAL A 71 -15.71 -13.04 16.19
CA VAL A 71 -16.13 -13.07 17.60
C VAL A 71 -14.92 -12.76 18.47
N ASP A 72 -14.99 -11.69 19.25
CA ASP A 72 -13.91 -11.32 20.16
C ASP A 72 -13.98 -12.08 21.50
N ASP A 73 -12.99 -11.83 22.36
CA ASP A 73 -12.86 -12.47 23.67
C ASP A 73 -14.04 -12.17 24.62
N SER A 74 -14.79 -11.09 24.37
CA SER A 74 -15.99 -10.74 25.14
C SER A 74 -17.26 -11.42 24.61
N GLY A 75 -17.16 -12.17 23.50
CA GLY A 75 -18.28 -12.77 22.80
C GLY A 75 -19.02 -11.78 21.88
N THR A 76 -18.49 -10.59 21.65
CA THR A 76 -19.10 -9.60 20.75
C THR A 76 -18.80 -9.97 19.30
N VAL A 77 -19.82 -9.92 18.44
CA VAL A 77 -19.70 -10.22 17.01
C VAL A 77 -19.49 -8.94 16.22
N HIS A 78 -18.39 -8.88 15.46
CA HIS A 78 -18.03 -7.76 14.59
C HIS A 78 -18.22 -8.17 13.13
N LYS A 79 -19.13 -7.50 12.42
CA LYS A 79 -19.44 -7.77 11.01
C LYS A 79 -19.03 -6.65 10.08
N ASP A 80 -19.37 -5.42 10.43
CA ASP A 80 -19.08 -4.25 9.60
C ASP A 80 -17.60 -3.88 9.68
N GLY A 81 -16.97 -3.69 8.53
CA GLY A 81 -15.57 -3.26 8.47
C GLY A 81 -15.29 -2.30 7.33
N VAL A 82 -14.08 -1.77 7.33
CA VAL A 82 -13.55 -0.90 6.27
C VAL A 82 -12.17 -1.39 5.88
N MET A 83 -11.95 -1.54 4.58
CA MET A 83 -10.66 -1.84 4.00
C MET A 83 -10.20 -0.68 3.14
N ARG A 84 -8.93 -0.32 3.23
CA ARG A 84 -8.31 0.66 2.34
C ARG A 84 -7.60 -0.01 1.18
N LEU A 85 -7.35 0.75 0.11
CA LEU A 85 -6.40 0.33 -0.92
C LEU A 85 -5.03 0.06 -0.32
N SER A 86 -4.39 -0.99 -0.82
CA SER A 86 -3.01 -1.31 -0.48
C SER A 86 -2.06 -0.34 -1.14
N THR A 87 -1.02 0.00 -0.41
CA THR A 87 0.16 0.65 -0.96
C THR A 87 1.19 -0.41 -1.33
N ALA A 88 2.16 -0.06 -2.18
CA ALA A 88 3.32 -0.92 -2.45
C ALA A 88 4.06 -1.35 -1.16
N ARG A 89 3.99 -0.53 -0.10
CA ARG A 89 4.57 -0.86 1.20
C ARG A 89 3.82 -1.99 1.90
N ASP A 90 2.50 -2.06 1.75
CA ASP A 90 1.67 -3.11 2.32
C ASP A 90 1.93 -4.47 1.66
N GLU A 91 2.29 -4.46 0.37
CA GLU A 91 2.65 -5.67 -0.39
C GLU A 91 4.07 -6.17 -0.10
N LEU A 92 5.04 -5.25 0.03
CA LEU A 92 6.45 -5.63 0.10
C LEU A 92 6.93 -5.95 1.52
N ILE A 93 6.44 -5.25 2.53
CA ILE A 93 6.94 -5.46 3.90
C ILE A 93 6.61 -6.87 4.44
N PRO A 94 5.40 -7.43 4.25
CA PRO A 94 5.06 -8.76 4.75
C PRO A 94 5.97 -9.88 4.24
N LEU A 95 6.58 -9.72 3.05
CA LEU A 95 7.53 -10.70 2.49
C LEU A 95 8.79 -10.88 3.36
N ARG A 96 9.06 -9.94 4.28
CA ARG A 96 10.17 -10.03 5.24
C ARG A 96 9.79 -10.71 6.55
N ASP A 97 8.51 -10.97 6.80
CA ASP A 97 8.05 -11.69 7.99
C ASP A 97 8.51 -13.16 7.93
N VAL A 98 9.12 -13.65 9.02
CA VAL A 98 9.65 -15.02 9.09
C VAL A 98 8.52 -16.04 8.88
N ARG A 99 7.32 -15.79 9.42
CA ARG A 99 6.16 -16.68 9.26
C ARG A 99 5.73 -16.80 7.80
N VAL A 100 5.85 -15.71 7.04
CA VAL A 100 5.54 -15.69 5.59
C VAL A 100 6.62 -16.41 4.79
N GLN A 101 7.90 -16.28 5.18
CA GLN A 101 9.00 -17.02 4.52
C GLN A 101 8.88 -18.53 4.75
N GLU A 102 8.48 -18.93 5.95
CA GLU A 102 8.25 -20.33 6.30
C GLU A 102 6.97 -20.88 5.67
N ASN A 103 5.92 -20.05 5.57
CA ASN A 103 4.64 -20.40 4.99
C ASN A 103 4.06 -19.25 4.14
N PRO A 104 4.22 -19.28 2.80
CA PRO A 104 3.71 -18.25 1.92
C PRO A 104 2.19 -18.02 2.00
N ALA A 105 1.41 -19.02 2.42
CA ALA A 105 -0.04 -18.86 2.59
C ALA A 105 -0.40 -17.81 3.65
N TYR A 106 0.51 -17.55 4.59
CA TYR A 106 0.33 -16.59 5.68
C TYR A 106 0.47 -15.13 5.24
N LEU A 107 0.97 -14.88 4.02
CA LEU A 107 1.05 -13.53 3.45
C LEU A 107 -0.31 -12.83 3.47
N SER A 108 -1.36 -13.54 3.08
CA SER A 108 -2.73 -13.02 3.03
C SER A 108 -3.21 -12.49 4.39
N VAL A 109 -2.90 -13.21 5.47
CA VAL A 109 -3.27 -12.86 6.84
C VAL A 109 -2.57 -11.57 7.29
N VAL A 110 -1.24 -11.50 7.10
CA VAL A 110 -0.45 -10.33 7.50
C VAL A 110 -0.84 -9.10 6.68
N LEU A 111 -1.13 -9.30 5.39
CA LEU A 111 -1.59 -8.23 4.52
C LEU A 111 -2.95 -7.71 4.97
N LEU A 112 -3.94 -8.59 5.16
CA LEU A 112 -5.29 -8.21 5.59
C LEU A 112 -5.28 -7.44 6.91
N GLY A 113 -4.45 -7.86 7.87
CA GLY A 113 -4.27 -7.14 9.14
C GLY A 113 -3.74 -5.71 9.00
N ARG A 114 -3.14 -5.33 7.86
CA ARG A 114 -2.63 -3.97 7.59
C ARG A 114 -3.61 -3.06 6.86
N VAL A 115 -4.49 -3.65 6.07
CA VAL A 115 -5.37 -2.92 5.14
C VAL A 115 -6.79 -2.78 5.65
N ILE A 116 -7.19 -3.61 6.61
CA ILE A 116 -8.44 -3.41 7.35
C ILE A 116 -8.22 -2.29 8.36
N THR A 117 -8.88 -1.15 8.16
CA THR A 117 -8.73 0.04 9.01
C THR A 117 -9.74 0.08 10.15
N ARG A 118 -10.85 -0.66 10.02
CA ARG A 118 -11.88 -0.79 11.05
C ARG A 118 -12.57 -2.14 10.93
N LEU A 119 -12.89 -2.74 12.08
CA LEU A 119 -13.76 -3.91 12.19
C LEU A 119 -14.60 -3.77 13.46
N GLY A 120 -15.90 -3.56 13.28
CA GLY A 120 -16.86 -3.31 14.36
C GLY A 120 -16.39 -2.21 15.31
N THR A 121 -16.28 -2.56 16.60
CA THR A 121 -15.82 -1.67 17.67
C THR A 121 -14.40 -1.97 18.14
N LEU A 122 -13.66 -2.82 17.41
CA LEU A 122 -12.29 -3.15 17.79
C LEU A 122 -11.38 -1.91 17.73
N PRO A 123 -10.51 -1.69 18.73
CA PRO A 123 -9.66 -0.52 18.79
C PRO A 123 -8.55 -0.54 17.72
N MET A 124 -8.14 -1.74 17.30
CA MET A 124 -7.10 -1.96 16.29
C MET A 124 -7.32 -3.33 15.65
N VAL A 125 -7.07 -3.43 14.34
CA VAL A 125 -7.04 -4.70 13.61
C VAL A 125 -5.58 -5.09 13.39
N HIS A 126 -5.24 -6.35 13.64
CA HIS A 126 -3.92 -6.93 13.42
C HIS A 126 -4.05 -8.36 12.87
N ASP A 127 -2.94 -8.95 12.47
CA ASP A 127 -2.86 -10.31 11.92
C ASP A 127 -3.52 -11.38 12.81
N GLY A 128 -3.25 -11.35 14.13
CA GLY A 128 -3.89 -12.27 15.08
C GLY A 128 -5.44 -12.22 15.13
N ILE A 129 -6.06 -11.08 14.77
CA ILE A 129 -7.54 -11.03 14.63
C ILE A 129 -7.96 -11.79 13.37
N VAL A 130 -7.26 -11.57 12.26
CA VAL A 130 -7.53 -12.22 10.97
C VAL A 130 -7.31 -13.74 11.06
N GLU A 131 -6.31 -14.19 11.81
CA GLU A 131 -6.06 -15.62 12.09
C GLU A 131 -7.21 -16.32 12.79
N ASN A 132 -7.91 -15.60 13.65
CA ASN A 132 -8.99 -16.12 14.48
C ASN A 132 -10.37 -15.97 13.82
N MET A 133 -10.43 -15.56 12.55
CA MET A 133 -11.68 -15.50 11.79
C MET A 133 -12.10 -16.90 11.28
N PHE A 134 -13.40 -17.06 11.01
CA PHE A 134 -13.86 -18.23 10.28
C PHE A 134 -13.25 -18.28 8.88
N ALA A 135 -12.96 -19.49 8.39
CA ALA A 135 -12.39 -19.69 7.05
C ALA A 135 -13.22 -19.03 5.93
N SER A 136 -14.56 -18.98 6.08
CA SER A 136 -15.45 -18.31 5.13
C SER A 136 -15.26 -16.79 5.11
N ASP A 137 -15.04 -16.17 6.26
CA ASP A 137 -14.82 -14.72 6.37
C ASP A 137 -13.43 -14.35 5.85
N LEU A 138 -12.42 -15.18 6.15
CA LEU A 138 -11.09 -15.02 5.60
C LEU A 138 -11.10 -15.09 4.06
N ALA A 139 -11.80 -16.07 3.48
CA ALA A 139 -11.95 -16.19 2.04
C ALA A 139 -12.65 -14.97 1.43
N PHE A 140 -13.75 -14.51 2.05
CA PHE A 140 -14.44 -13.29 1.64
C PHE A 140 -13.50 -12.06 1.63
N LEU A 141 -12.72 -11.86 2.70
CA LEU A 141 -11.78 -10.74 2.78
C LEU A 141 -10.66 -10.83 1.75
N GLN A 142 -10.16 -12.03 1.46
CA GLN A 142 -9.18 -12.24 0.39
C GLN A 142 -9.75 -11.88 -0.97
N ASP A 143 -11.00 -12.23 -1.25
CA ASP A 143 -11.68 -11.92 -2.51
C ASP A 143 -11.94 -10.42 -2.63
N PHE A 144 -12.46 -9.81 -1.55
CA PHE A 144 -12.69 -8.36 -1.46
C PHE A 144 -11.40 -7.57 -1.68
N TYR A 145 -10.30 -8.01 -1.05
CA TYR A 145 -8.99 -7.39 -1.22
C TYR A 145 -8.53 -7.39 -2.68
N ARG A 146 -8.63 -8.54 -3.36
CA ARG A 146 -8.24 -8.65 -4.77
C ARG A 146 -9.11 -7.75 -5.64
N GLN A 147 -10.41 -7.73 -5.39
CA GLN A 147 -11.39 -6.94 -6.12
C GLN A 147 -11.06 -5.44 -6.08
N ILE A 148 -10.91 -4.86 -4.88
CA ILE A 148 -10.70 -3.42 -4.74
C ILE A 148 -9.33 -2.96 -5.25
N ASN A 149 -8.30 -3.81 -5.17
CA ASN A 149 -6.93 -3.45 -5.59
C ASN A 149 -6.65 -3.74 -7.06
N ALA A 150 -7.42 -4.63 -7.71
CA ALA A 150 -7.34 -4.85 -9.14
C ALA A 150 -8.19 -3.85 -9.94
N GLU A 151 -9.41 -3.57 -9.47
CA GLU A 151 -10.44 -2.89 -10.26
C GLU A 151 -10.84 -1.50 -9.69
N GLY A 152 -10.43 -1.18 -8.46
CA GLY A 152 -10.72 0.11 -7.82
C GLY A 152 -12.17 0.30 -7.38
N HIS A 153 -12.99 -0.75 -7.44
CA HIS A 153 -14.38 -0.78 -6.99
C HIS A 153 -14.73 -2.13 -6.35
N THR A 154 -15.90 -2.18 -5.72
CA THR A 154 -16.42 -3.33 -4.98
C THR A 154 -17.37 -4.22 -5.79
N ARG A 155 -17.61 -3.90 -7.07
CA ARG A 155 -18.40 -4.72 -7.99
C ARG A 155 -17.56 -5.86 -8.55
N ALA A 156 -18.02 -7.09 -8.40
CA ALA A 156 -17.39 -8.27 -8.99
C ALA A 156 -18.23 -8.78 -10.16
N ALA A 157 -17.57 -9.04 -11.30
CA ALA A 157 -18.19 -9.78 -12.39
C ALA A 157 -18.20 -11.28 -12.04
N VAL A 158 -19.39 -11.87 -11.97
CA VAL A 158 -19.58 -13.30 -11.71
C VAL A 158 -20.34 -13.95 -12.85
N ALA A 159 -20.03 -15.21 -13.15
CA ALA A 159 -20.74 -16.00 -14.15
C ALA A 159 -21.60 -17.05 -13.47
N CYS A 160 -22.86 -17.16 -13.87
CA CYS A 160 -23.76 -18.21 -13.37
C CYS A 160 -23.26 -19.60 -13.85
N PRO A 161 -23.00 -20.57 -12.94
CA PRO A 161 -22.50 -21.89 -13.35
C PRO A 161 -23.54 -22.73 -14.13
N HIS A 162 -24.82 -22.34 -14.10
CA HIS A 162 -25.88 -23.06 -14.80
C HIS A 162 -26.09 -22.56 -16.25
N CYS A 163 -26.07 -21.25 -16.48
CA CYS A 163 -26.38 -20.67 -17.79
C CYS A 163 -25.23 -19.88 -18.41
N SER A 164 -24.11 -19.71 -17.70
CA SER A 164 -22.95 -18.91 -18.10
C SER A 164 -23.23 -17.42 -18.35
N GLU A 165 -24.42 -16.92 -17.98
CA GLU A 165 -24.73 -15.50 -18.01
C GLU A 165 -23.85 -14.75 -17.00
N ALA A 166 -23.21 -13.67 -17.44
CA ALA A 166 -22.39 -12.82 -16.61
C ALA A 166 -23.23 -11.69 -15.99
N PHE A 167 -23.02 -11.42 -14.71
CA PHE A 167 -23.68 -10.33 -14.00
C PHE A 167 -22.73 -9.69 -12.98
N GLU A 168 -22.99 -8.44 -12.61
CA GLU A 168 -22.23 -7.74 -11.58
C GLU A 168 -22.90 -7.89 -10.22
N VAL A 169 -22.11 -8.23 -9.19
CA VAL A 169 -22.55 -8.23 -7.78
C VAL A 169 -21.75 -7.21 -6.99
N GLU A 170 -22.42 -6.52 -6.07
CA GLU A 170 -21.79 -5.61 -5.13
C GLU A 170 -21.30 -6.41 -3.92
N LEU A 171 -19.98 -6.52 -3.74
CA LEU A 171 -19.39 -7.20 -2.57
C LEU A 171 -19.45 -6.33 -1.31
N GLY A 172 -19.65 -5.02 -1.47
CA GLY A 172 -19.76 -4.06 -0.37
C GLY A 172 -21.15 -4.08 0.27
N GLY A 173 -21.28 -4.82 1.37
CA GLY A 173 -22.34 -4.73 2.38
C GLY A 173 -23.65 -4.06 1.95
N SER A 174 -24.45 -4.76 1.14
CA SER A 174 -25.90 -4.54 1.10
C SER A 174 -26.60 -5.83 0.73
N ARG A 175 -27.61 -6.21 1.53
CA ARG A 175 -28.48 -7.36 1.28
C ARG A 175 -29.14 -7.21 -0.09
N LEU A 176 -28.61 -7.88 -1.11
CA LEU A 176 -29.30 -8.10 -2.38
C LEU A 176 -30.10 -9.41 -2.24
N GLY A 177 -31.39 -9.30 -1.92
CA GLY A 177 -32.33 -10.42 -2.01
C GLY A 177 -33.32 -10.54 -0.87
N GLU A 178 -34.15 -9.53 -0.66
CA GLU A 178 -35.48 -9.74 -0.08
C GLU A 178 -36.49 -9.70 -1.24
N SER A 179 -37.13 -10.84 -1.50
CA SER A 179 -38.29 -11.01 -2.39
C SER A 179 -39.22 -12.02 -1.75
#